data_AF-A0A2V1D1A3-F1
#
_entry.id   AF-A0A2V1D1A3-F1
#
_cell.length_a   1.000
_cell.length_b   1.000
_cell.length_c   1.000
_cell.angle_alpha   90.00
_cell.angle_beta   90.00
_cell.angle_gamma   90.00
#
_symmetry.space_group_name_H-M   'P 1'
#
loop_
_entity.id
_entity.type
_entity.pdbx_description
1 polymer ?
#
loop_
_entity_poly.entity_id
_entity_poly.type
_entity_poly.pdbx_seq_one_letter_code
_entity_poly.pdbx_strand_id
1 'polypeptide(L)'
;MCFGSLVWDYYYPETWRSNGTWRLQSPIDVAHRSHCLSMLLQHLTCQPSLNVITHNWLDGYEIKPFPDFSIQRKCLDHDQILNWQEDVSLPFTGFTYPSPDEGIIVPASPEWQRVFGLSQHQ
;
A
#
# COMPACT_ATOMS: atom_id res chain seq x y z
N MET A 1 2.59 -2.61 -24.07
CA MET A 1 1.32 -2.62 -23.30
C MET A 1 1.32 -3.89 -22.48
N CYS A 2 1.41 -3.81 -21.14
CA CYS A 2 1.10 -4.86 -20.14
C CYS A 2 1.66 -4.45 -18.76
N PHE A 3 1.12 -3.41 -18.13
CA PHE A 3 1.28 -3.19 -16.69
C PHE A 3 -0.05 -3.35 -15.92
N GLY A 4 -1.13 -3.75 -16.62
CA GLY A 4 -2.45 -3.92 -16.03
C GLY A 4 -2.65 -5.29 -15.37
N SER A 5 -2.49 -6.39 -16.11
CA SER A 5 -3.02 -7.70 -15.66
C SER A 5 -2.47 -8.20 -14.32
N LEU A 6 -1.15 -8.16 -14.12
CA LEU A 6 -0.50 -8.89 -13.02
C LEU A 6 -0.86 -8.38 -11.61
N VAL A 7 -1.05 -7.07 -11.46
CA VAL A 7 -1.41 -6.47 -10.16
C VAL A 7 -2.85 -6.82 -9.80
N TRP A 8 -3.75 -6.79 -10.79
CA TRP A 8 -5.15 -7.14 -10.57
C TRP A 8 -5.31 -8.63 -10.23
N ASP A 9 -4.59 -9.51 -10.94
CA ASP A 9 -4.62 -10.95 -10.70
C ASP A 9 -4.07 -11.34 -9.31
N TYR A 10 -3.10 -10.58 -8.75
CA TYR A 10 -2.54 -10.83 -7.41
C TYR A 10 -3.44 -10.32 -6.27
N TYR A 11 -3.98 -9.11 -6.38
CA TYR A 11 -4.72 -8.46 -5.28
C TYR A 11 -6.24 -8.74 -5.29
N TYR A 12 -6.82 -9.17 -6.41
CA TYR A 12 -8.27 -9.38 -6.53
C TYR A 12 -8.57 -10.87 -6.78
N PRO A 13 -9.29 -11.56 -5.88
CA PRO A 13 -9.53 -12.99 -6.01
C PRO A 13 -10.41 -13.32 -7.22
N GLU A 14 -10.26 -14.53 -7.77
CA GLU A 14 -11.05 -15.01 -8.91
C GLU A 14 -12.57 -14.98 -8.67
N THR A 15 -13.02 -14.99 -7.42
CA THR A 15 -14.43 -14.82 -7.06
C THR A 15 -15.01 -13.49 -7.53
N TRP A 16 -14.15 -12.49 -7.75
CA TRP A 16 -14.47 -11.20 -8.35
C TRP A 16 -14.43 -11.22 -9.87
N ARG A 17 -14.23 -12.38 -10.52
CA ARG A 17 -14.43 -12.56 -11.96
C ARG A 17 -15.87 -13.03 -12.23
N SER A 18 -16.45 -12.58 -13.34
CA SER A 18 -17.70 -13.05 -13.92
C SER A 18 -17.54 -13.07 -15.44
N ASN A 19 -17.84 -14.22 -16.06
CA ASN A 19 -17.63 -14.46 -17.50
C ASN A 19 -16.25 -14.03 -18.01
N GLY A 20 -15.17 -14.43 -17.30
CA GLY A 20 -13.79 -14.14 -17.73
C GLY A 20 -13.34 -12.68 -17.57
N THR A 21 -14.24 -11.77 -17.18
CA THR A 21 -13.96 -10.37 -16.90
C THR A 21 -14.07 -10.08 -15.40
N TRP A 22 -13.35 -9.08 -14.90
CA TRP A 22 -13.55 -8.60 -13.52
C TRP A 22 -14.99 -8.08 -13.38
N ARG A 23 -15.72 -8.56 -12.36
CA ARG A 23 -17.11 -8.23 -12.06
C ARG A 23 -17.29 -6.72 -12.07
N LEU A 24 -17.93 -6.23 -13.13
CA LEU A 24 -18.53 -4.89 -13.25
C LEU A 24 -17.59 -3.74 -12.84
N GLN A 25 -16.35 -3.73 -13.31
CA GLN A 25 -15.52 -2.54 -13.23
C GLN A 25 -15.64 -1.80 -14.56
N SER A 26 -16.24 -0.62 -14.55
CA SER A 26 -16.19 0.24 -15.73
C SER A 26 -14.71 0.55 -16.07
N PRO A 27 -14.36 0.84 -17.33
CA PRO A 27 -12.98 1.18 -17.68
C PRO A 27 -12.38 2.29 -16.81
N ILE A 28 -13.22 3.22 -16.33
CA ILE A 28 -12.81 4.28 -15.41
C ILE A 28 -12.47 3.75 -14.01
N ASP A 29 -13.18 2.74 -13.51
CA ASP A 29 -12.90 2.15 -12.18
C ASP A 29 -11.56 1.41 -12.16
N VAL A 30 -11.24 0.72 -13.25
CA VAL A 30 -9.95 0.02 -13.41
C VAL A 30 -8.84 1.06 -13.51
N ALA A 31 -8.99 2.06 -14.41
CA ALA A 31 -8.00 3.10 -14.61
C ALA A 31 -7.72 3.91 -13.33
N HIS A 32 -8.78 4.32 -12.63
CA HIS A 32 -8.67 5.10 -11.39
C HIS A 32 -7.94 4.32 -10.30
N ARG A 33 -8.31 3.06 -10.06
CA ARG A 33 -7.66 2.23 -9.03
C ARG A 33 -6.21 1.89 -9.36
N SER A 34 -5.92 1.53 -10.61
CA SER A 34 -4.54 1.26 -11.05
C SER A 34 -3.64 2.48 -10.90
N HIS A 35 -4.13 3.65 -11.33
CA HIS A 35 -3.41 4.90 -11.17
C HIS A 35 -3.19 5.25 -9.69
N CYS A 36 -4.24 5.21 -8.86
CA CYS A 36 -4.14 5.52 -7.43
C CYS A 36 -3.20 4.58 -6.68
N LEU A 37 -3.21 3.29 -6.97
CA LEU A 37 -2.27 2.34 -6.36
C LEU A 37 -0.82 2.65 -6.75
N SER A 38 -0.57 2.97 -8.01
CA SER A 38 0.75 3.42 -8.47
C SER A 38 1.18 4.71 -7.75
N MET A 39 0.26 5.64 -7.55
CA MET A 39 0.52 6.89 -6.83
C MET A 39 0.84 6.70 -5.36
N LEU A 40 0.12 5.80 -4.67
CA LEU A 40 0.40 5.44 -3.29
C LEU A 40 1.79 4.80 -3.17
N LEU A 41 2.11 3.86 -4.06
CA LEU A 41 3.43 3.23 -4.09
C LEU A 41 4.53 4.28 -4.25
N GLN A 42 4.41 5.18 -5.24
CA GLN A 42 5.36 6.27 -5.46
C GLN A 42 5.47 7.22 -4.26
N HIS A 43 4.39 7.45 -3.51
CA HIS A 43 4.42 8.32 -2.34
C HIS A 43 5.13 7.66 -1.15
N LEU A 44 4.91 6.36 -0.95
CA LEU A 44 5.56 5.58 0.11
C LEU A 44 7.05 5.36 -0.17
N THR A 45 7.42 5.14 -1.43
CA THR A 45 8.82 4.92 -1.80
C THR A 45 9.61 6.21 -1.96
N CYS A 46 8.97 7.32 -2.32
CA CYS A 46 9.63 8.59 -2.65
C CYS A 46 9.13 9.75 -1.76
N GLN A 47 9.35 9.60 -0.45
CA GLN A 47 8.94 10.49 0.67
C GLN A 47 9.34 11.97 0.55
N PRO A 48 8.72 12.85 1.37
CA PRO A 48 7.74 13.84 0.92
C PRO A 48 8.25 14.68 -0.26
N SER A 49 7.56 14.51 -1.39
CA SER A 49 7.77 15.32 -2.58
C SER A 49 7.24 16.74 -2.36
N LEU A 50 8.12 17.75 -2.42
CA LEU A 50 7.76 19.18 -2.52
C LEU A 50 7.41 19.62 -3.95
N ASN A 51 7.27 18.68 -4.88
CA ASN A 51 6.95 18.99 -6.25
C ASN A 51 5.55 19.63 -6.38
N VAL A 52 5.45 20.59 -7.30
CA VAL A 52 4.19 21.25 -7.63
C VAL A 52 3.33 20.33 -8.49
N ILE A 53 2.06 20.14 -8.08
CA ILE A 53 1.07 19.41 -8.89
C ILE A 53 0.45 20.40 -9.87
N THR A 54 0.73 20.20 -11.16
CA THR A 54 0.13 21.02 -12.22
C THR A 54 -1.28 20.51 -12.54
N HIS A 55 -2.13 21.39 -13.06
CA HIS A 55 -3.48 21.04 -13.50
C HIS A 55 -3.59 21.36 -14.99
N ASN A 56 -3.85 20.35 -15.81
CA ASN A 56 -3.85 20.45 -17.26
C ASN A 56 -5.26 20.22 -17.81
N TRP A 57 -5.62 20.92 -18.88
CA TRP A 57 -6.85 20.62 -19.63
C TRP A 57 -6.64 19.34 -20.44
N LEU A 58 -7.60 18.42 -20.35
CA LEU A 58 -7.53 17.16 -21.09
C LEU A 58 -8.40 17.26 -22.35
N ASP A 59 -7.89 16.73 -23.45
CA ASP A 59 -8.66 16.60 -24.69
C ASP A 59 -9.91 15.73 -24.44
N GLY A 60 -11.08 16.23 -24.82
CA GLY A 60 -12.37 15.61 -24.55
C GLY A 60 -12.91 15.77 -23.11
N TYR A 61 -12.24 16.52 -22.23
CA TYR A 61 -12.73 16.81 -20.87
C TYR A 61 -12.50 18.28 -20.52
N GLU A 62 -13.46 19.13 -20.93
CA GLU A 62 -13.37 20.60 -20.82
C GLU A 62 -14.02 21.18 -19.56
N ILE A 63 -14.59 20.34 -18.69
CA ILE A 63 -15.36 20.82 -17.52
C ILE A 63 -14.45 21.40 -16.43
N LYS A 64 -13.27 20.81 -16.22
CA LYS A 64 -12.27 21.27 -15.24
C LYS A 64 -10.88 20.74 -15.59
N PRO A 65 -9.80 21.45 -15.23
CA PRO A 65 -8.46 20.95 -15.44
C PRO A 65 -8.20 19.76 -14.51
N PHE A 66 -7.52 18.74 -15.03
CA PHE A 66 -7.22 17.50 -14.34
C PHE A 66 -5.82 17.58 -13.71
N PRO A 67 -5.64 17.11 -12.47
CA PRO A 67 -4.33 17.11 -11.83
C PRO A 67 -3.37 16.15 -12.53
N ASP A 68 -2.16 16.64 -12.84
CA ASP A 68 -1.07 15.81 -13.35
C ASP A 68 -0.21 15.31 -12.20
N PHE A 69 -0.38 14.03 -11.91
CA PHE A 69 0.33 13.32 -10.87
C PHE A 69 1.64 12.68 -11.33
N SER A 70 1.97 12.82 -12.61
CA SER A 70 3.16 12.26 -13.29
C SER A 70 4.44 13.07 -13.00
N ILE A 71 4.54 13.63 -11.80
CA ILE A 71 5.67 14.44 -11.37
C ILE A 71 6.91 13.56 -11.14
N GLN A 72 8.07 14.04 -11.59
CA GLN A 72 9.34 13.34 -11.35
C GLN A 72 9.73 13.47 -9.86
N ARG A 73 9.51 12.40 -9.10
CA ARG A 73 9.91 12.30 -7.69
C ARG A 73 11.34 11.79 -7.58
N LYS A 74 12.09 12.27 -6.58
CA LYS A 74 13.34 11.64 -6.16
C LYS A 74 13.02 10.64 -5.07
N CYS A 75 13.32 9.37 -5.33
CA CYS A 75 13.06 8.30 -4.38
C CYS A 75 14.20 8.18 -3.39
N LEU A 76 13.88 7.79 -2.17
CA LEU A 76 14.89 7.45 -1.17
C LEU A 76 15.43 6.07 -1.50
N ASP A 77 16.72 5.86 -1.23
CA ASP A 77 17.30 4.53 -1.22
C ASP A 77 16.86 3.84 0.08
N HIS A 78 15.83 2.98 0.00
CA HIS A 78 15.30 2.26 1.16
C HIS A 78 16.32 1.28 1.72
N ASP A 79 17.13 0.66 0.86
CA ASP A 79 18.14 -0.29 1.27
C ASP A 79 19.22 0.40 2.11
N GLN A 80 19.60 1.64 1.75
CA GLN A 80 20.51 2.43 2.57
C GLN A 80 19.95 2.72 3.97
N ILE A 81 18.65 3.00 4.09
CA ILE A 81 18.00 3.25 5.39
C ILE A 81 17.94 1.96 6.21
N LEU A 82 17.58 0.84 5.60
CA LEU A 82 17.52 -0.47 6.25
C LEU A 82 18.91 -0.90 6.72
N ASN A 83 19.93 -0.80 5.86
CA ASN A 83 21.31 -1.10 6.21
C ASN A 83 21.80 -0.22 7.37
N TRP A 84 21.53 1.09 7.33
CA TRP A 84 21.84 1.98 8.44
C TRP A 84 21.11 1.57 9.73
N GLN A 85 19.82 1.23 9.65
CA GLN A 85 19.03 0.80 10.81
C GLN A 85 19.62 -0.49 11.43
N GLU A 86 20.04 -1.44 10.60
CA GLU A 86 20.69 -2.67 11.03
C GLU A 86 22.04 -2.38 11.69
N ASP A 87 22.87 -1.54 11.06
CA ASP A 87 24.19 -1.14 11.57
C ASP A 87 24.13 -0.41 12.92
N VAL A 88 23.11 0.44 13.12
CA VAL A 88 22.91 1.16 14.39
C VAL A 88 21.98 0.42 15.35
N SER A 89 21.46 -0.75 14.96
CA SER A 89 20.56 -1.53 15.81
C SER A 89 21.30 -1.93 17.09
N LEU A 90 20.69 -1.62 18.23
CA LEU A 90 21.21 -2.09 19.50
C LEU A 90 20.92 -3.60 19.59
N PRO A 91 21.89 -4.42 20.04
CA PRO A 91 21.62 -5.82 20.29
C PRO A 91 20.42 -5.92 21.23
N PHE A 92 19.51 -6.85 20.97
CA PHE A 92 18.38 -7.07 21.86
C PHE A 92 18.92 -7.54 23.22
N THR A 93 19.09 -6.62 24.16
CA THR A 93 19.61 -6.90 25.51
C THR A 93 18.54 -7.44 26.46
N GLY A 94 17.40 -7.91 25.93
CA GLY A 94 16.36 -8.54 26.73
C GLY A 94 15.52 -7.57 27.56
N PHE A 95 15.24 -6.36 27.05
CA PHE A 95 14.17 -5.54 27.62
C PHE A 95 12.84 -6.24 27.37
N THR A 96 12.38 -6.98 28.38
CA THR A 96 10.98 -7.36 28.47
C THR A 96 10.18 -6.10 28.78
N TYR A 97 9.19 -5.81 27.94
CA TYR A 97 8.15 -4.85 28.26
C TYR A 97 7.06 -5.63 29.00
N PRO A 98 7.08 -5.70 30.35
CA PRO A 98 6.00 -6.34 31.07
C PRO A 98 4.70 -5.59 30.75
N SER A 99 3.63 -6.35 30.51
CA SER A 99 2.30 -5.72 30.49
C SER A 99 2.07 -5.04 31.83
N PRO A 100 1.53 -3.80 31.86
CA PRO A 100 1.04 -3.20 33.09
C PRO A 100 0.01 -4.12 33.77
N ASP A 101 -0.06 -4.09 35.11
CA ASP A 101 -1.01 -4.89 35.88
C ASP A 101 -2.47 -4.57 35.49
N GLU A 102 -2.76 -3.29 35.24
CA GLU A 102 -4.05 -2.79 34.72
C GLU A 102 -4.15 -2.75 33.17
N GLY A 103 -3.23 -3.40 32.46
CA GLY A 103 -3.21 -3.42 30.99
C GLY A 103 -4.42 -4.15 30.39
N ILE A 104 -5.09 -3.53 29.42
CA ILE A 104 -6.15 -4.19 28.64
C ILE A 104 -5.48 -5.11 27.61
N ILE A 105 -5.58 -6.42 27.82
CA ILE A 105 -5.11 -7.41 26.84
C ILE A 105 -6.19 -7.63 25.78
N VAL A 106 -5.90 -7.19 24.56
CA VAL A 106 -6.78 -7.40 23.41
C VAL A 106 -6.53 -8.79 22.83
N PRO A 107 -7.57 -9.60 22.56
CA PRO A 107 -7.38 -10.91 21.96
C PRO A 107 -6.74 -10.78 20.58
N ALA A 108 -5.78 -11.66 20.28
CA ALA A 108 -5.13 -11.70 18.97
C ALA A 108 -6.16 -11.96 17.87
N SER A 109 -6.01 -11.31 16.70
CA SER A 109 -6.86 -11.59 15.53
C SER A 109 -6.74 -13.06 15.08
N PRO A 110 -7.72 -13.62 14.35
CA PRO A 110 -7.65 -14.99 13.83
C PRO A 110 -6.39 -15.29 13.00
N GLU A 111 -5.88 -14.30 12.26
CA GLU A 111 -4.62 -14.38 11.52
C GLU A 111 -3.45 -14.67 12.46
N TRP A 112 -3.28 -13.83 13.48
CA TRP A 112 -2.22 -13.95 14.47
C TRP A 112 -2.36 -15.19 15.37
N GLN A 113 -3.58 -15.61 15.68
CA GLN A 113 -3.83 -16.86 16.41
C GLN A 113 -3.34 -18.09 15.62
N ARG A 114 -3.54 -18.11 14.30
CA ARG A 114 -3.01 -19.18 13.43
C ARG A 114 -1.49 -19.20 13.39
N VAL A 115 -0.87 -18.03 13.23
CA VAL A 115 0.60 -17.90 13.15
C VAL A 115 1.27 -18.37 14.44
N PHE A 116 0.70 -18.03 15.59
CA PHE A 116 1.29 -18.33 16.90
C PHE A 116 0.69 -19.56 17.59
N GLY A 117 -0.23 -20.30 16.94
CA GLY A 117 -0.89 -21.47 17.53
C GLY A 117 -1.67 -21.14 18.80
N LEU A 118 -2.17 -19.92 18.95
CA LEU A 118 -2.92 -19.49 20.12
C LEU A 118 -4.34 -20.05 20.03
N SER A 119 -4.76 -20.84 21.02
CA SER A 119 -6.14 -21.32 21.10
C SER A 119 -7.08 -20.12 21.27
N GLN A 120 -8.17 -20.10 20.51
CA GLN A 120 -9.24 -19.14 20.74
C GLN A 120 -9.84 -19.42 22.12
N HIS A 121 -9.46 -18.63 23.12
CA HIS A 121 -10.20 -18.61 24.37
C HIS A 121 -11.54 -17.96 24.08
N GLN A 122 -12.56 -18.81 24.08
CA GLN A 122 -13.97 -18.48 23.93
C GLN A 122 -14.52 -17.84 25.20
#